data_AF-A0A514ZWZ3-F1
#
_entry.id   AF-A0A514ZWZ3-F1
#
_cell.length_a   1.000
_cell.length_b   1.000
_cell.length_c   1.000
_cell.angle_alpha   90.00
_cell.angle_beta   90.00
_cell.angle_gamma   90.00
#
_symmetry.space_group_name_H-M   'P 1'
#
loop_
_entity.id
_entity.type
_entity.pdbx_description
1 polymer ?
#
loop_
_entity_poly.entity_id
_entity_poly.type
_entity_poly.pdbx_seq_one_letter_code
_entity_poly.pdbx_strand_id
1 'polypeptide(L)'
;MLFNLEQLRLAVEKGNINWRKHTLQRLAERNILQRDVLQILHSGEVIRSYIDDRPFPSILMFGWIHARPLHTVVSYDSVEEMVYIITVYEPSLEVFESDYKTKKQ
;
A
#
# COMPACT_ATOMS: atom_id res chain seq x y z
N MET A 1 10.41 16.42 -3.34
CA MET A 1 10.17 15.49 -4.47
C MET A 1 8.88 14.75 -4.14
N LEU A 2 7.80 14.97 -4.89
CA LEU A 2 6.56 14.22 -4.71
C LEU A 2 6.82 12.76 -5.11
N PHE A 3 6.35 11.81 -4.31
CA PHE A 3 6.38 10.39 -4.65
C PHE A 3 5.70 10.18 -6.01
N ASN A 4 6.40 9.54 -6.97
CA ASN A 4 5.89 9.42 -8.32
C ASN A 4 4.94 8.21 -8.43
N LEU A 5 3.67 8.45 -8.11
CA LEU A 5 2.61 7.43 -8.15
C LEU A 5 2.44 6.82 -9.55
N GLU A 6 2.62 7.60 -10.61
CA GLU A 6 2.53 7.12 -11.99
C GLU A 6 3.59 6.05 -12.28
N GLN A 7 4.83 6.28 -11.85
CA GLN A 7 5.90 5.30 -12.01
C GLN A 7 5.66 4.03 -11.19
N LEU A 8 5.12 4.17 -9.96
CA LEU A 8 4.71 3.01 -9.18
C LEU A 8 3.63 2.21 -9.91
N ARG A 9 2.60 2.85 -10.46
CA ARG A 9 1.51 2.18 -11.18
C ARG A 9 2.01 1.47 -12.44
N LEU A 10 2.88 2.11 -13.20
CA LEU A 10 3.54 1.49 -14.35
C LEU A 10 4.35 0.25 -13.95
N ALA A 11 5.09 0.30 -12.84
CA ALA A 11 5.81 -0.87 -12.33
C ALA A 11 4.86 -1.99 -11.88
N VAL A 12 3.71 -1.65 -11.28
CA VAL A 12 2.65 -2.62 -10.94
C VAL A 12 2.08 -3.29 -12.19
N GLU A 13 1.80 -2.52 -13.25
CA GLU A 13 1.30 -3.04 -14.53
C GLU A 13 2.31 -3.99 -15.21
N LYS A 14 3.61 -3.67 -15.12
CA LYS A 14 4.70 -4.54 -15.59
C LYS A 14 4.88 -5.81 -14.73
N GLY A 15 4.23 -5.89 -13.57
CA GLY A 15 4.40 -6.98 -12.61
C GLY A 15 5.67 -6.91 -11.78
N ASN A 16 6.35 -5.75 -11.76
CA ASN A 16 7.58 -5.51 -10.98
C ASN A 16 7.24 -5.29 -9.51
N ILE A 17 6.86 -6.37 -8.84
CA ILE A 17 6.36 -6.35 -7.47
C ILE A 17 7.11 -7.35 -6.61
N ASN A 18 7.73 -6.85 -5.54
CA ASN A 18 8.39 -7.64 -4.54
C ASN A 18 7.46 -7.90 -3.34
N TRP A 19 7.06 -9.15 -3.20
CA TRP A 19 6.30 -9.65 -2.04
C TRP A 19 7.24 -10.25 -1.01
N ARG A 20 7.46 -9.56 0.11
CA ARG A 20 8.25 -10.12 1.20
C ARG A 20 7.48 -11.28 1.85
N LYS A 21 8.20 -12.32 2.31
CA LYS A 21 7.61 -13.49 3.00
C LYS A 21 6.68 -13.09 4.14
N HIS A 22 7.08 -12.11 4.95
CA HIS A 22 6.26 -11.56 6.04
C HIS A 22 4.94 -10.99 5.53
N THR A 23 4.97 -10.22 4.44
CA THR A 23 3.79 -9.64 3.81
C THR A 23 2.81 -10.74 3.37
N LEU A 24 3.30 -11.77 2.68
CA LEU A 24 2.47 -12.89 2.24
C LEU A 24 1.81 -13.62 3.42
N GLN A 25 2.55 -13.81 4.51
CA GLN A 25 1.99 -14.40 5.73
C GLN A 25 0.87 -13.52 6.31
N ARG A 26 1.06 -12.20 6.39
CA ARG A 26 0.03 -11.26 6.88
C ARG A 26 -1.21 -11.24 6.00
N LEU A 27 -1.05 -11.32 4.69
CA LEU A 27 -2.17 -11.43 3.75
C LEU A 27 -3.00 -12.68 4.03
N ALA A 28 -2.33 -13.83 4.20
CA ALA A 28 -3.00 -15.09 4.53
C ALA A 28 -3.72 -15.04 5.89
N GLU A 29 -3.06 -14.54 6.94
CA GLU A 29 -3.63 -14.39 8.29
C GLU A 29 -4.88 -13.49 8.30
N ARG A 30 -4.97 -12.54 7.37
CA ARG A 30 -6.07 -11.54 7.29
C ARG A 30 -7.08 -11.85 6.19
N ASN A 31 -6.94 -12.98 5.51
CA ASN A 31 -7.77 -13.34 4.35
C ASN A 31 -7.83 -12.21 3.30
N ILE A 32 -6.67 -11.63 2.98
CA ILE A 32 -6.50 -10.60 1.95
C ILE A 32 -5.79 -11.25 0.78
N LEU A 33 -6.33 -11.08 -0.44
CA LEU A 33 -5.72 -11.66 -1.63
C LEU A 33 -4.74 -10.68 -2.26
N GLN A 34 -3.70 -11.16 -2.92
CA GLN A 34 -2.76 -10.28 -3.64
C GLN A 34 -3.49 -9.41 -4.68
N ARG A 35 -4.51 -9.95 -5.36
CA ARG A 35 -5.34 -9.17 -6.32
C ARG A 35 -6.02 -7.95 -5.67
N ASP A 36 -6.41 -8.07 -4.40
CA ASP A 36 -7.06 -6.99 -3.66
C ASP A 36 -6.07 -5.84 -3.44
N VAL A 37 -4.82 -6.20 -3.12
CA VAL A 37 -3.72 -5.24 -3.00
C VAL A 37 -3.43 -4.58 -4.34
N LEU A 38 -3.33 -5.35 -5.43
CA LEU A 38 -3.07 -4.81 -6.77
C LEU A 38 -4.15 -3.80 -7.20
N GLN A 39 -5.42 -4.08 -6.89
CA GLN A 39 -6.52 -3.16 -7.14
C GLN A 39 -6.33 -1.82 -6.39
N ILE A 40 -5.89 -1.86 -5.13
CA ILE A 40 -5.57 -0.64 -4.36
C ILE A 40 -4.39 0.11 -4.99
N LEU A 41 -3.35 -0.55 -5.45
CA LEU A 41 -2.22 0.13 -6.08
C LEU A 41 -2.63 0.81 -7.40
N HIS A 42 -3.55 0.20 -8.14
CA HIS A 42 -4.04 0.74 -9.40
C HIS A 42 -5.00 1.93 -9.20
N SER A 43 -6.01 1.81 -8.33
CA SER A 43 -7.09 2.82 -8.22
C SER A 43 -7.23 3.47 -6.85
N GLY A 44 -6.42 3.07 -5.87
CA GLY A 44 -6.46 3.61 -4.52
C GLY A 44 -5.90 5.03 -4.41
N GLU A 45 -6.18 5.65 -3.27
CA GLU A 45 -5.80 7.01 -2.92
C GLU A 45 -4.57 7.00 -2.02
N VAL A 46 -3.59 7.87 -2.27
CA VAL A 46 -2.48 8.10 -1.34
C VAL A 46 -2.97 9.00 -0.21
N ILE A 47 -2.98 8.48 1.02
CA ILE A 47 -3.46 9.22 2.20
C ILE A 47 -2.32 9.69 3.11
N ARG A 48 -1.13 9.09 3.00
CA ARG A 48 0.10 9.55 3.68
C ARG A 48 1.34 9.23 2.86
N SER A 49 2.38 10.03 3.05
CA SER A 49 3.72 9.82 2.49
C SER A 49 4.75 9.86 3.60
N TYR A 50 5.64 8.88 3.63
CA TYR A 50 6.75 8.75 4.57
C TYR A 50 8.06 8.92 3.78
N ILE A 51 8.43 10.18 3.53
CA ILE A 51 9.59 10.53 2.69
C ILE A 51 10.93 10.15 3.31
N ASP A 52 10.96 10.02 4.65
CA ASP A 52 12.16 9.73 5.42
C ASP A 52 12.39 8.23 5.64
N ASP A 53 11.45 7.38 5.20
CA ASP A 53 11.61 5.93 5.27
C ASP A 53 12.87 5.46 4.51
N ARG A 54 13.42 4.35 4.98
CA ARG A 54 14.61 3.70 4.43
C ARG A 54 14.32 2.23 4.13
N PRO A 55 14.87 1.66 3.05
CA PRO A 55 15.81 2.25 2.10
C PRO A 55 15.20 3.24 1.10
N PHE A 56 13.87 3.20 0.90
CA PHE A 56 13.14 4.06 -0.03
C PHE A 56 11.98 4.74 0.68
N PRO A 57 11.57 5.95 0.25
CA PRO A 57 10.31 6.56 0.66
C PRO A 57 9.14 5.59 0.49
N SER A 58 8.20 5.63 1.42
CA SER A 58 6.97 4.83 1.35
C SER A 58 5.72 5.71 1.32
N ILE A 59 4.62 5.14 0.86
CA ILE A 59 3.29 5.75 0.88
C ILE A 59 2.30 4.78 1.52
N LEU A 60 1.30 5.36 2.20
CA LEU A 60 0.10 4.66 2.64
C LEU A 60 -0.99 4.92 1.62
N MET A 61 -1.43 3.85 0.96
CA MET A 61 -2.58 3.88 0.06
C MET A 61 -3.82 3.31 0.74
N PHE A 62 -4.97 3.89 0.43
CA PHE A 62 -6.29 3.47 0.88
C PHE A 62 -7.15 3.03 -0.31
N GLY A 63 -7.91 1.96 -0.12
CA GLY A 63 -8.96 1.57 -1.06
C GLY A 63 -10.00 0.66 -0.43
N TRP A 64 -11.19 0.65 -1.01
CA TRP A 64 -12.25 -0.30 -0.66
C TRP A 64 -12.15 -1.53 -1.55
N ILE A 65 -12.13 -2.71 -0.93
CA ILE A 65 -12.26 -3.98 -1.63
C ILE A 65 -13.53 -4.65 -1.14
N HIS A 66 -14.54 -4.69 -2.01
CA HIS A 66 -15.93 -4.97 -1.62
C HIS A 66 -16.35 -4.01 -0.48
N ALA A 67 -16.69 -4.54 0.69
CA ALA A 67 -17.07 -3.76 1.87
C ALA A 67 -15.93 -3.64 2.91
N ARG A 68 -14.68 -3.96 2.55
CA ARG A 68 -13.53 -3.93 3.46
C ARG A 68 -12.63 -2.74 3.13
N PRO A 69 -12.37 -1.83 4.09
CA PRO A 69 -11.39 -0.77 3.92
C PRO A 69 -9.99 -1.37 4.06
N LEU A 70 -9.08 -1.09 3.14
CA LEU A 70 -7.73 -1.62 3.20
C LEU A 70 -6.70 -0.51 3.09
N HIS A 71 -5.70 -0.62 3.96
CA HIS A 71 -4.47 0.14 3.98
C HIS A 71 -3.33 -0.71 3.42
N THR A 72 -2.65 -0.17 2.42
CA THR A 72 -1.48 -0.79 1.80
C THR A 72 -0.30 0.17 1.92
N VAL A 73 0.74 -0.25 2.63
CA VAL A 73 2.00 0.49 2.68
C VAL A 73 2.93 -0.07 1.62
N VAL A 74 3.41 0.79 0.73
CA VAL A 74 4.32 0.43 -0.36
C VAL A 74 5.47 1.43 -0.47
N SER A 75 6.61 0.94 -0.93
CA SER A 75 7.70 1.79 -1.40
C SER A 75 8.03 1.46 -2.86
N TYR A 76 8.66 2.43 -3.52
CA TYR A 76 9.08 2.32 -4.92
C TYR A 76 10.58 2.59 -5.03
N ASP A 77 11.30 1.64 -5.61
CA ASP A 77 12.68 1.82 -6.03
C ASP A 77 12.69 2.27 -7.49
N SER A 78 13.05 3.54 -7.71
CA SER A 78 13.09 4.11 -9.06
C SER A 78 14.28 3.66 -9.90
N VAL A 79 15.31 3.06 -9.29
CA VAL A 79 16.48 2.56 -10.01
C VAL A 79 16.15 1.21 -10.63
N GLU A 80 15.58 0.31 -9.83
CA GLU A 80 15.20 -1.05 -10.26
C GLU A 80 13.77 -1.16 -10.80
N GLU A 81 13.04 -0.04 -10.86
CA GLU A 81 11.60 0.03 -11.20
C GLU A 81 10.75 -0.99 -10.42
N MET A 82 11.04 -1.15 -9.12
CA MET A 82 10.49 -2.24 -8.28
C MET A 82 9.59 -1.70 -7.17
N VAL A 83 8.38 -2.28 -7.05
CA VAL A 83 7.43 -1.95 -5.98
C VAL A 83 7.56 -2.95 -4.84
N TYR A 84 7.78 -2.46 -3.62
CA TYR A 84 7.86 -3.31 -2.44
C TYR A 84 6.59 -3.19 -1.62
N ILE A 85 5.91 -4.32 -1.40
CA ILE A 85 4.72 -4.36 -0.53
C ILE A 85 5.17 -4.58 0.90
N ILE A 86 5.09 -3.53 1.72
CA ILE A 86 5.59 -3.53 3.10
C ILE A 86 4.57 -4.19 4.03
N THR A 87 3.31 -3.75 4.02
CA THR A 87 2.23 -4.34 4.82
C THR A 87 0.85 -3.99 4.26
N VAL A 88 -0.14 -4.84 4.54
CA VAL A 88 -1.55 -4.61 4.18
C VAL A 88 -2.45 -4.96 5.35
N TYR A 89 -3.37 -4.08 5.72
CA TYR A 89 -4.25 -4.26 6.88
C TYR A 89 -5.59 -3.51 6.73
N GLU A 90 -6.60 -3.93 7.48
CA GLU A 90 -7.83 -3.15 7.67
C GLU A 90 -7.60 -2.10 8.77
N PRO A 91 -7.83 -0.80 8.52
CA PRO A 91 -7.67 0.23 9.53
C PRO A 91 -8.72 0.08 10.65
N SER A 92 -8.28 0.22 11.90
CA SER A 92 -9.17 0.22 13.07
C SER A 92 -9.71 1.62 13.35
N LEU A 93 -11.00 1.71 13.71
CA LEU A 93 -11.65 2.93 14.19
C LEU A 93 -11.10 3.39 15.56
N GLU A 94 -10.29 2.60 16.24
CA GLU A 94 -9.54 3.05 17.43
C GLU A 94 -8.44 4.05 17.05
N VAL A 95 -7.87 3.89 15.84
CA VAL A 95 -6.72 4.67 15.36
C VAL A 95 -7.11 5.68 14.28
N PHE A 96 -8.16 5.38 13.50
CA PHE A 96 -8.64 6.22 12.40
C PHE A 96 -10.07 6.70 12.64
N GLU A 97 -10.42 7.83 12.03
CA GLU A 97 -11.78 8.34 11.97
C GLU A 97 -12.69 7.42 11.14
N SER A 98 -13.99 7.70 11.15
CA SER A 98 -15.00 6.91 10.42
C SER A 98 -14.82 6.88 8.89
N ASP A 99 -13.97 7.76 8.34
CA ASP A 99 -13.55 7.74 6.94
C ASP A 99 -12.49 6.66 6.64
N TYR A 100 -11.94 6.01 7.67
CA TYR A 100 -10.85 5.04 7.65
C TYR A 100 -9.50 5.58 7.12
N LYS A 101 -9.38 6.88 6.85
CA LYS A 101 -8.19 7.52 6.25
C LYS A 101 -7.51 8.48 7.23
N THR A 102 -8.30 9.26 7.95
CA THR A 102 -7.83 10.30 8.86
C THR A 102 -7.41 9.65 10.18
N LYS A 103 -6.15 9.80 10.59
CA LYS A 103 -5.70 9.25 11.88
C LYS A 103 -6.17 10.16 13.01
N LYS A 104 -6.70 9.57 14.08
CA LYS A 104 -7.06 10.28 15.30
C LYS A 104 -5.83 10.92 15.96
N GLN A 105 -6.02 12.07 16.59
CA GLN A 105 -5.01 12.75 17.39
C GLN A 105 -4.86 12.10 18.76
#